data_AF-A0A7V9TPB5-F1
#
_entry.id   AF-A0A7V9TPB5-F1
#
_cell.length_a   1.000
_cell.length_b   1.000
_cell.length_c   1.000
_cell.angle_alpha   90.00
_cell.angle_beta   90.00
_cell.angle_gamma   90.00
#
_symmetry.space_group_name_H-M   'P 1'
#
loop_
_entity.id
_entity.type
_entity.pdbx_description
1 polymer ?
#
loop_
_entity_poly.entity_id
_entity_poly.type
_entity_poly.pdbx_seq_one_letter_code
_entity_poly.pdbx_strand_id
1 'polypeptide(L)'
;YQINCVPCHGDAGMGDGPVTKYGMPGIALISDVTKARSDGYIFGMIRNGRGLMPPYNRIEEMDRWDVVNYLRGLQGVLGRKVAVGPLAAPGVTGKMLPGATRLGPTRPVPYYHSPMAGPIPVAHDSAAAALPAASSTTDHVPAPADTAPRDSTSGRVR
;
A
#
# COMPACT_ATOMS: atom_id res chain seq x y z
N TYR A 1 4.00 2.97 3.84
CA TYR A 1 5.29 3.61 3.50
C TYR A 1 6.06 4.02 4.75
N GLN A 2 5.50 4.89 5.60
CA GLN A 2 6.13 5.48 6.80
C GLN A 2 6.86 4.49 7.72
N ILE A 3 6.28 3.32 7.99
CA ILE A 3 6.85 2.34 8.94
C ILE A 3 8.06 1.58 8.36
N ASN A 4 8.03 1.27 7.06
CA ASN A 4 8.92 0.28 6.47
C ASN A 4 9.95 0.88 5.49
N CYS A 5 9.61 1.99 4.84
CA CYS A 5 10.37 2.52 3.71
C CYS A 5 11.18 3.77 4.09
N VAL A 6 10.61 4.63 4.94
CA VAL A 6 11.22 5.90 5.38
C VAL A 6 12.59 5.74 6.03
N PRO A 7 12.87 4.69 6.85
CA PRO A 7 14.19 4.54 7.46
C PRO A 7 15.34 4.59 6.44
N CYS A 8 15.12 4.11 5.21
CA CYS A 8 16.11 4.11 4.13
C CYS A 8 15.87 5.19 3.06
N HIS A 9 14.61 5.50 2.75
CA HIS A 9 14.25 6.35 1.61
C HIS A 9 13.84 7.78 1.98
N GLY A 10 13.69 8.08 3.28
CA GLY A 10 13.23 9.38 3.77
C GLY A 10 11.74 9.62 3.57
N ASP A 11 11.20 10.65 4.22
CA ASP A 11 9.76 10.94 4.21
C ASP A 11 9.24 11.36 2.83
N ALA A 12 10.05 12.13 2.11
CA ALA A 12 9.77 12.61 0.76
C ALA A 12 10.30 11.67 -0.33
N GLY A 13 10.86 10.50 0.02
CA GLY A 13 11.46 9.58 -0.94
C GLY A 13 12.76 10.09 -1.57
N MET A 14 13.48 11.00 -0.89
CA MET A 14 14.72 11.61 -1.38
C MET A 14 15.96 10.74 -1.18
N GLY A 15 15.84 9.59 -0.51
CA GLY A 15 16.98 8.73 -0.22
C GLY A 15 17.84 9.26 0.94
N ASP A 16 17.25 10.06 1.82
CA ASP A 16 17.88 10.74 2.95
C ASP A 16 17.38 10.19 4.30
N GLY A 17 16.94 8.93 4.31
CA GLY A 17 16.47 8.26 5.51
C GLY A 17 17.55 8.20 6.62
N PRO A 18 17.16 8.08 7.90
CA PRO A 18 18.08 8.11 9.03
C PRO A 18 19.22 7.09 8.96
N VAL A 19 19.05 5.96 8.27
CA VAL A 19 20.11 4.95 8.10
C VAL A 19 21.32 5.47 7.31
N THR A 20 21.13 6.52 6.49
CA THR A 20 22.21 7.14 5.72
C THR A 20 23.30 7.73 6.61
N LYS A 21 22.92 8.20 7.80
CA LYS A 21 23.83 8.72 8.83
C LYS A 21 24.76 7.65 9.40
N TYR A 22 24.40 6.37 9.22
CA TYR A 22 25.17 5.22 9.69
C TYR A 22 25.90 4.49 8.55
N GLY A 23 26.07 5.15 7.39
CA GLY A 23 26.87 4.63 6.28
C GLY A 23 26.13 3.73 5.29
N MET A 24 24.80 3.58 5.43
CA MET A 24 24.00 2.83 4.46
C MET A 24 23.55 3.74 3.31
N PRO A 25 23.72 3.35 2.03
CA PRO A 25 23.32 4.22 0.93
C PRO A 25 21.80 4.31 0.86
N GLY A 26 21.29 5.54 0.87
CA GLY A 26 19.90 5.82 0.59
C GLY A 26 19.69 5.99 -0.92
N ILE A 27 18.53 5.56 -1.41
CA ILE A 27 18.18 5.67 -2.83
C ILE A 27 16.99 6.61 -2.97
N ALA A 28 17.14 7.65 -3.79
CA ALA A 28 16.07 8.57 -4.13
C ALA A 28 15.02 7.87 -5.01
N LEU A 29 13.83 7.68 -4.44
CA LEU A 29 12.68 7.09 -5.12
C LEU A 29 11.96 8.08 -6.04
N ILE A 30 12.21 9.38 -5.86
CA ILE A 30 11.69 10.45 -6.72
C ILE A 30 12.57 10.76 -7.94
N SER A 31 13.67 10.01 -8.12
CA SER A 31 14.52 10.14 -9.30
C SER A 31 13.79 9.68 -10.57
N ASP A 32 14.18 10.23 -11.72
CA ASP A 32 13.53 9.89 -13.00
C ASP A 32 13.75 8.43 -13.39
N VAL A 33 14.88 7.84 -12.96
CA VAL A 33 15.16 6.40 -13.13
C VAL A 33 14.12 5.54 -12.41
N THR A 34 13.72 5.91 -11.18
CA THR A 34 12.69 5.19 -10.44
C THR A 34 11.29 5.50 -10.98
N LYS A 35 11.03 6.74 -11.40
CA LYS A 35 9.75 7.11 -12.04
C LYS A 35 9.50 6.29 -13.31
N ALA A 36 10.53 6.06 -14.11
CA ALA A 36 10.45 5.29 -15.36
C ALA A 36 10.24 3.77 -15.16
N ARG A 37 10.34 3.25 -13.93
CA ARG A 37 10.04 1.84 -13.66
C ARG A 37 8.53 1.60 -13.73
N SER A 38 8.11 0.40 -14.10
CA SER A 38 6.69 0.01 -14.02
C SER A 38 6.26 -0.21 -12.57
N ASP A 39 4.96 -0.10 -12.31
CA ASP A 39 4.40 -0.37 -10.98
C ASP A 39 4.66 -1.81 -10.53
N GLY A 40 4.54 -2.78 -11.46
CA GLY A 40 4.88 -4.17 -11.21
C GLY A 40 6.35 -4.40 -10.85
N TYR A 41 7.28 -3.60 -11.42
CA TYR A 41 8.69 -3.66 -11.03
C TYR A 41 8.90 -3.18 -9.60
N ILE A 42 8.27 -2.06 -9.22
CA ILE A 42 8.34 -1.51 -7.86
C ILE A 42 7.72 -2.50 -6.86
N PHE A 43 6.55 -3.04 -7.18
CA PHE A 43 5.89 -4.08 -6.38
C PHE A 43 6.80 -5.31 -6.20
N GLY A 44 7.42 -5.79 -7.30
CA GLY A 44 8.35 -6.91 -7.28
C GLY A 44 9.59 -6.65 -6.41
N MET A 45 10.11 -5.42 -6.41
CA MET A 45 11.20 -5.01 -5.52
C MET A 45 10.79 -5.01 -4.05
N ILE A 46 9.57 -4.57 -3.72
CA ILE A 46 9.04 -4.63 -2.34
C ILE A 46 8.86 -6.09 -1.90
N ARG A 47 8.33 -6.94 -2.79
CA ARG A 47 8.07 -8.36 -2.52
C ARG A 47 9.37 -9.14 -2.28
N ASN A 48 10.32 -9.01 -3.21
CA ASN A 48 11.48 -9.90 -3.29
C ASN A 48 12.75 -9.28 -2.71
N GLY A 49 12.81 -7.97 -2.55
CA GLY A 49 14.04 -7.25 -2.22
C GLY A 49 15.03 -7.23 -3.39
N ARG A 50 16.11 -6.46 -3.23
CA ARG A 50 17.27 -6.47 -4.13
C ARG A 50 18.47 -5.78 -3.49
N GLY A 51 19.64 -6.41 -3.56
CA GLY A 51 20.86 -5.87 -2.98
C GLY A 51 20.69 -5.69 -1.47
N LEU A 52 20.88 -4.46 -0.99
CA LEU A 52 20.73 -4.11 0.43
C LEU A 52 19.27 -3.92 0.87
N MET A 53 18.31 -3.89 -0.07
CA MET A 53 16.89 -3.79 0.27
C MET A 53 16.33 -5.19 0.57
N PRO A 54 15.90 -5.48 1.81
CA PRO A 54 15.33 -6.78 2.16
C PRO A 54 13.93 -6.97 1.55
N PRO A 55 13.45 -8.22 1.42
CA PRO A 55 12.06 -8.50 1.08
C PRO A 55 11.11 -8.08 2.21
N TYR A 56 9.98 -7.46 1.87
CA TYR A 56 8.96 -7.02 2.82
C TYR A 56 7.79 -7.99 2.89
N ASN A 57 8.08 -9.24 3.28
CA ASN A 57 7.08 -10.30 3.46
C ASN A 57 6.09 -10.03 4.59
N ARG A 58 6.45 -9.16 5.52
CA ARG A 58 5.61 -8.71 6.66
C ARG A 58 4.51 -7.71 6.28
N ILE A 59 4.54 -7.18 5.06
CA ILE A 59 3.50 -6.28 4.53
C ILE A 59 2.56 -7.15 3.70
N GLU A 60 1.25 -7.05 3.93
CA GLU A 60 0.23 -7.78 3.14
C GLU A 60 0.26 -7.33 1.67
N GLU A 61 -0.22 -8.17 0.76
CA GLU A 61 -0.12 -7.88 -0.68
C GLU A 61 -0.81 -6.58 -1.08
N MET A 62 -2.02 -6.34 -0.58
CA MET A 62 -2.76 -5.10 -0.86
C MET A 62 -2.03 -3.86 -0.32
N ASP A 63 -1.49 -3.95 0.91
CA ASP A 63 -0.71 -2.86 1.50
C ASP A 63 0.54 -2.52 0.68
N ARG A 64 1.13 -3.48 -0.05
CA ARG A 64 2.25 -3.21 -0.96
C ARG A 64 1.80 -2.40 -2.18
N TRP A 65 0.62 -2.67 -2.72
CA TRP A 65 0.05 -1.83 -3.78
C TRP A 65 -0.24 -0.41 -3.30
N ASP A 66 -0.72 -0.25 -2.07
CA ASP A 66 -0.91 1.07 -1.47
C ASP A 66 0.41 1.83 -1.30
N VAL A 67 1.50 1.12 -0.98
CA VAL A 67 2.85 1.72 -0.97
C VAL A 67 3.27 2.18 -2.37
N VAL A 68 2.99 1.40 -3.41
CA VAL A 68 3.27 1.81 -4.80
C VAL A 68 2.47 3.06 -5.18
N ASN A 69 1.17 3.07 -4.88
CA ASN A 69 0.29 4.22 -5.13
C ASN A 69 0.77 5.48 -4.39
N TYR A 70 1.13 5.33 -3.11
CA TYR A 70 1.69 6.42 -2.30
C TYR A 70 2.99 6.97 -2.92
N LEU A 71 3.89 6.09 -3.38
CA LEU A 71 5.11 6.49 -4.07
C LEU A 71 4.82 7.24 -5.38
N ARG A 72 3.84 6.80 -6.18
CA ARG A 72 3.43 7.53 -7.40
C ARG A 72 2.87 8.91 -7.09
N GLY A 73 2.18 9.05 -5.97
CA GLY A 73 1.77 10.34 -5.45
C GLY A 73 2.96 11.22 -5.05
N LEU A 74 3.98 10.68 -4.38
CA LEU A 74 5.22 11.41 -4.08
C LEU A 74 5.96 11.86 -5.35
N GLN A 75 5.96 11.03 -6.37
CA GLN A 75 6.56 11.35 -7.66
C GLN A 75 5.77 12.38 -8.48
N GLY A 76 4.56 12.75 -8.03
CA GLY A 76 3.67 13.70 -8.71
C GLY A 76 2.95 13.12 -9.93
N VAL A 77 3.08 11.82 -10.20
CA VAL A 77 2.51 11.16 -11.40
C VAL A 77 0.99 11.16 -11.37
N LEU A 78 0.39 11.12 -10.17
CA LEU A 78 -1.06 11.05 -9.99
C LEU A 78 -1.75 12.43 -10.02
N GLY A 79 -1.01 13.53 -10.23
CA GLY A 79 -1.57 14.90 -10.23
C GLY A 79 -2.11 15.36 -8.87
N ARG A 80 -1.81 14.64 -7.79
CA ARG A 80 -2.23 14.94 -6.42
C ARG A 80 -1.00 15.06 -5.53
N LYS A 81 -0.99 16.06 -4.65
CA LYS A 81 0.02 16.16 -3.60
C LYS A 81 -0.34 15.17 -2.49
N VAL A 82 0.63 14.37 -2.10
CA VAL A 82 0.51 13.45 -0.98
C VAL A 82 1.15 14.08 0.25
N ALA A 83 0.50 13.95 1.41
CA ALA A 83 1.06 14.40 2.67
C ALA A 83 2.33 13.58 2.99
N VAL A 84 3.36 14.25 3.48
CA VAL A 84 4.61 13.65 3.96
C VAL A 84 4.68 13.72 5.48
N GLY A 85 5.37 12.77 6.10
CA GLY A 85 5.54 12.68 7.55
C GLY A 85 4.59 11.68 8.24
N PRO A 86 4.39 11.79 9.57
CA PRO A 86 3.57 10.85 10.33
C PRO A 86 2.08 10.95 9.95
N LEU A 87 1.63 10.07 9.05
CA LEU A 87 0.25 10.09 8.53
C LEU A 87 -0.77 9.43 9.47
N ALA A 88 -0.30 8.59 10.39
CA ALA A 88 -1.13 7.87 11.34
C ALA A 88 -0.28 7.40 12.53
N ALA A 89 -0.92 7.20 13.68
CA ALA A 89 -0.29 6.50 14.79
C ALA A 89 0.05 5.04 14.39
N PRO A 90 1.10 4.43 14.95
CA PRO A 90 1.40 3.02 14.72
C PRO A 90 0.16 2.14 15.00
N GLY A 91 -0.21 1.28 14.05
CA GLY A 91 -1.36 0.39 14.17
C GLY A 91 -2.71 0.99 13.75
N VAL A 92 -2.76 2.28 13.38
CA VAL A 92 -3.96 2.91 12.81
C VAL A 92 -3.92 2.81 11.30
N THR A 93 -4.78 1.97 10.75
CA THR A 93 -5.08 1.92 9.32
C THR A 93 -6.19 2.93 9.02
N GLY A 94 -6.00 3.78 8.01
CA GLY A 94 -6.97 4.82 7.65
C GLY A 94 -8.26 4.24 7.05
N LYS A 95 -9.25 5.11 6.74
CA LYS A 95 -10.54 4.72 6.12
C LYS A 95 -10.40 3.87 4.84
N MET A 96 -9.25 3.95 4.16
CA MET A 96 -8.96 3.26 2.90
C MET A 96 -8.46 1.82 3.07
N LEU A 97 -8.05 1.44 4.28
CA LEU A 97 -7.65 0.07 4.60
C LEU A 97 -8.79 -0.56 5.43
N PRO A 98 -9.43 -1.63 4.95
CA PRO A 98 -10.54 -2.24 5.66
C PRO A 98 -10.06 -2.94 6.93
N GLY A 99 -9.97 -2.17 8.02
CA GLY A 99 -9.60 -2.64 9.36
C GLY A 99 -8.11 -2.65 9.63
N ALA A 100 -7.74 -2.96 10.88
CA ALA A 100 -6.34 -3.12 11.26
C ALA A 100 -5.73 -4.32 10.52
N THR A 101 -4.48 -4.18 10.04
CA THR A 101 -3.73 -5.29 9.43
C THR A 101 -3.82 -6.52 10.33
N ARG A 102 -4.19 -7.69 9.78
CA ARG A 102 -4.39 -8.92 10.59
C ARG A 102 -3.10 -9.37 11.27
N LEU A 103 -1.96 -8.96 10.71
CA LEU A 103 -0.61 -9.24 11.16
C LEU A 103 0.04 -8.07 11.92
N GLY A 104 -0.62 -6.92 12.02
CA GLY A 104 -0.10 -5.71 12.65
C GLY A 104 -0.45 -5.63 14.13
N PRO A 105 0.42 -5.06 14.99
CA PRO A 105 0.03 -4.70 16.35
C PRO A 105 -1.13 -3.70 16.30
N THR A 106 -2.31 -4.11 16.78
CA THR A 106 -3.52 -3.28 16.82
C THR A 106 -3.57 -2.34 18.03
N ARG A 107 -2.66 -2.53 19.00
CA ARG A 107 -2.43 -1.63 20.12
C ARG A 107 -1.19 -0.77 19.86
N PRO A 108 -1.27 0.55 20.11
CA PRO A 108 -0.09 1.40 20.20
C PRO A 108 0.90 0.81 21.21
N VAL A 109 2.20 0.99 20.96
CA VAL A 109 3.23 0.55 21.91
C VAL A 109 3.00 1.25 23.26
N PRO A 110 3.07 0.54 24.41
CA PRO A 110 2.74 1.10 25.72
C PRO A 110 3.54 2.36 26.11
N TYR A 111 4.69 2.59 25.46
CA TYR A 111 5.60 3.69 25.72
C TYR A 111 5.64 4.72 24.58
N TYR A 112 4.59 4.79 23.75
CA TYR A 112 4.51 5.82 22.72
C TYR A 112 4.24 7.19 23.38
N HIS A 113 5.29 7.98 23.57
CA HIS A 113 5.17 9.38 23.91
C HIS A 113 4.88 10.17 22.64
N SER A 114 3.59 10.35 22.31
CA SER A 114 3.20 11.22 21.20
C SER A 114 3.62 12.67 21.51
N PRO A 115 4.40 13.36 20.65
CA PRO A 115 4.57 14.81 20.76
C PRO A 115 3.27 15.56 20.40
N MET A 116 2.26 14.86 19.89
CA MET A 116 0.94 15.38 19.53
C MET A 116 -0.12 14.81 20.47
N ALA A 117 -0.02 15.12 21.77
CA ALA A 117 -1.12 14.95 22.72
C ALA A 117 -2.12 16.12 22.56
N GLY A 118 -2.70 16.24 21.37
CA GLY A 118 -3.84 17.09 21.09
C GLY A 118 -4.95 16.24 20.46
N PRO A 119 -6.22 16.60 20.62
CA PRO A 119 -7.31 15.87 19.98
C PRO A 119 -7.06 15.82 18.47
N ILE A 120 -6.99 14.61 17.91
CA ILE A 120 -6.97 14.40 16.46
C ILE A 120 -8.28 14.99 15.95
N PRO A 121 -8.28 16.01 15.08
CA PRO A 121 -9.51 16.47 14.47
C PRO A 121 -10.05 15.33 13.61
N VAL A 122 -11.14 14.73 14.05
CA VAL A 122 -11.94 13.86 13.22
C VAL A 122 -12.46 14.78 12.11
N ALA A 123 -11.94 14.62 10.90
CA ALA A 123 -12.52 15.28 9.74
C ALA A 123 -13.94 14.72 9.56
N HIS A 124 -14.91 15.42 10.12
CA HIS A 124 -16.32 15.27 9.77
C HIS A 124 -16.51 15.86 8.38
N ASP A 125 -17.15 15.06 7.53
CA ASP A 125 -17.39 15.34 6.13
C ASP A 125 -17.97 16.75 5.93
N SER A 126 -17.44 17.48 4.97
CA SER A 126 -18.07 18.69 4.44
C SER A 126 -17.76 18.80 2.96
N ALA A 127 -18.44 17.96 2.19
CA ALA A 127 -19.00 18.31 0.88
C ALA A 127 -19.90 17.17 0.39
N ALA A 128 -21.17 17.25 0.76
CA ALA A 128 -22.23 16.58 0.01
C ALA A 128 -22.29 17.21 -1.39
N ALA A 129 -21.70 16.54 -2.38
CA ALA A 129 -22.10 16.68 -3.77
C ALA A 129 -23.10 15.55 -4.06
N ALA A 130 -24.37 15.92 -4.13
CA ALA A 130 -25.48 15.03 -4.38
C ALA A 130 -25.32 14.26 -5.70
N LEU A 131 -25.43 12.94 -5.63
CA LEU A 131 -25.73 12.08 -6.77
C LEU A 131 -27.21 11.69 -6.68
N PRO A 132 -27.98 11.73 -7.79
CA PRO A 132 -29.40 11.39 -7.74
C PRO A 132 -29.60 9.89 -7.49
N ALA A 133 -30.65 9.57 -6.74
CA ALA A 133 -31.03 8.20 -6.40
C ALA A 133 -31.36 7.38 -7.67
N ALA A 134 -30.67 6.26 -7.85
CA ALA A 134 -31.07 5.22 -8.78
C ALA A 134 -31.89 4.16 -8.01
N SER A 135 -33.14 4.04 -8.41
CA SER A 135 -34.15 3.15 -7.83
C SER A 135 -33.77 1.67 -7.94
N SER A 136 -34.10 0.93 -6.89
CA SER A 136 -33.95 -0.51 -6.75
C SER A 136 -34.85 -1.30 -7.71
N THR A 137 -34.25 -2.09 -8.59
CA THR A 137 -34.89 -3.25 -9.22
C THR A 137 -34.03 -4.48 -8.93
N THR A 138 -34.58 -5.38 -8.13
CA THR A 138 -34.09 -6.75 -7.89
C THR A 138 -34.07 -7.53 -9.19
N ASP A 139 -32.88 -7.97 -9.63
CA ASP A 139 -32.76 -9.07 -10.59
C ASP A 139 -31.99 -10.24 -9.95
N HIS A 140 -32.66 -11.38 -10.01
CA HIS A 140 -32.25 -12.68 -9.51
C HIS A 140 -31.22 -13.31 -10.47
N VAL A 141 -30.01 -13.61 -9.98
CA VAL A 141 -28.98 -14.33 -10.76
C VAL A 141 -28.97 -15.80 -10.30
N PRO A 142 -29.26 -16.79 -11.17
CA PRO A 142 -29.20 -18.20 -10.80
C PRO A 142 -27.77 -18.74 -10.81
N ALA A 143 -27.51 -19.72 -9.94
CA ALA A 143 -26.22 -20.37 -9.74
C ALA A 143 -25.74 -21.15 -10.99
N PRO A 144 -24.42 -21.23 -11.25
CA PRO A 144 -23.89 -22.03 -12.35
C PRO A 144 -23.90 -23.53 -12.02
N ALA A 145 -24.33 -24.34 -12.99
CA ALA A 145 -24.47 -25.78 -12.91
C ALA A 145 -23.13 -26.53 -13.04
N ASP A 146 -23.02 -27.63 -12.28
CA ASP A 146 -21.92 -28.59 -12.26
C ASP A 146 -21.61 -29.18 -13.64
N THR A 147 -20.32 -29.22 -14.01
CA THR A 147 -19.83 -30.02 -15.14
C THR A 147 -18.94 -31.15 -14.65
N ALA A 148 -19.40 -32.37 -14.85
CA ALA A 148 -18.75 -33.64 -14.48
C ALA A 148 -17.52 -33.96 -15.39
N PRO A 149 -16.67 -34.95 -15.02
CA PRO A 149 -15.26 -35.01 -15.41
C PRO A 149 -14.99 -35.61 -16.80
N ARG A 150 -13.87 -35.21 -17.40
CA ARG A 150 -13.37 -35.77 -18.68
C ARG A 150 -12.53 -37.01 -18.43
N ASP A 151 -12.98 -38.11 -19.06
CA ASP A 151 -12.37 -39.43 -19.07
C ASP A 151 -11.08 -39.47 -19.91
N SER A 152 -10.12 -40.28 -19.46
CA SER A 152 -8.84 -40.53 -20.13
C SER A 152 -8.97 -41.74 -21.05
N THR A 153 -8.63 -41.63 -22.33
CA THR A 153 -7.89 -42.68 -23.08
C THR A 153 -7.55 -42.29 -24.53
N SER A 154 -6.26 -42.50 -24.84
CA SER A 154 -5.67 -43.07 -26.07
C SER A 154 -5.70 -42.30 -27.41
N GLY A 155 -4.50 -42.02 -27.95
CA GLY A 155 -4.29 -41.59 -29.34
C GLY A 155 -2.81 -41.47 -29.74
N ARG A 156 -2.26 -42.57 -30.23
CA ARG A 156 -0.87 -42.84 -30.68
C ARG A 156 -0.41 -41.92 -31.84
N VAL A 157 0.80 -41.35 -31.74
CA VAL A 157 1.54 -40.70 -32.83
C VAL A 157 2.28 -41.77 -33.66
N ARG A 158 2.24 -41.62 -34.98
CA ARG A 158 2.98 -42.41 -35.98
C ARG A 158 4.33 -41.78 -36.27
#